data_AF-A0MAB4-F1
#
_entry.id   AF-A0MAB4-F1
#
_cell.length_a   1.000
_cell.length_b   1.000
_cell.length_c   1.000
_cell.angle_alpha   90.00
_cell.angle_beta   90.00
_cell.angle_gamma   90.00
#
_symmetry.space_group_name_H-M   'P 1'
#
loop_
_entity.id
_entity.type
_entity.pdbx_description
1 polymer ?
#
loop_
_entity_poly.entity_id
_entity_poly.type
_entity_poly.pdbx_seq_one_letter_code
_entity_poly.pdbx_strand_id
1 'polypeptide(L)'
;ADIGDIIRGRDLYGGNNKRRQQLEENLRKIFANIYEELSRTPTKNGQKSAKDRYGQDSPNFYKLREDWWTANRSTVWKAITCGTHDGASYFRATCSDGQSGAQAKNKCTCNNGDV
;
A
#
# COMPACT_ATOMS: atom_id res chain seq x y z
N ALA A 1 3.36 1.96 -9.53
CA ALA A 1 3.85 0.58 -9.42
C ALA A 1 2.63 -0.31 -9.33
N ASP A 2 2.52 -1.28 -10.22
CA ASP A 2 1.24 -1.88 -10.63
C ASP A 2 0.41 -2.44 -9.48
N ILE A 3 1.02 -3.19 -8.55
CA ILE A 3 0.30 -3.73 -7.38
C ILE A 3 -0.25 -2.60 -6.49
N GLY A 4 0.55 -1.56 -6.25
CA GLY A 4 0.11 -0.39 -5.49
C GLY A 4 -0.96 0.40 -6.22
N ASP A 5 -0.90 0.48 -7.55
CA ASP A 5 -1.90 1.18 -8.36
C ASP A 5 -3.24 0.42 -8.38
N ILE A 6 -3.22 -0.91 -8.39
CA ILE A 6 -4.41 -1.77 -8.23
C ILE A 6 -5.04 -1.57 -6.84
N ILE A 7 -4.24 -1.68 -5.77
CA ILE A 7 -4.74 -1.53 -4.40
C ILE A 7 -5.34 -0.15 -4.16
N ARG A 8 -4.77 0.90 -4.78
CA ARG A 8 -5.22 2.29 -4.66
C ARG A 8 -6.34 2.68 -5.64
N GLY A 9 -6.70 1.79 -6.57
CA GLY A 9 -7.71 2.08 -7.61
C GLY A 9 -7.24 3.10 -8.66
N ARG A 10 -5.92 3.25 -8.84
CA ARG A 10 -5.28 4.09 -9.88
C ARG A 10 -4.83 3.30 -11.11
N ASP A 11 -4.91 1.98 -11.06
CA ASP A 11 -4.49 1.13 -12.17
C ASP A 11 -5.27 1.47 -13.44
N LEU A 12 -4.57 1.75 -14.54
CA LEU A 12 -5.15 2.12 -15.83
C LEU A 12 -5.30 0.91 -16.78
N TYR A 13 -4.78 -0.27 -16.39
CA TYR A 13 -4.63 -1.40 -17.29
C TYR A 13 -5.88 -2.28 -17.40
N GLY A 14 -6.72 -2.04 -18.40
CA GLY A 14 -7.73 -3.01 -18.83
C GLY A 14 -9.09 -2.40 -19.12
N GLY A 15 -9.59 -2.68 -20.32
CA GLY A 15 -10.98 -2.43 -20.69
C GLY A 15 -11.97 -3.27 -19.89
N ASN A 16 -13.17 -3.51 -20.43
CA ASN A 16 -14.26 -4.26 -19.80
C ASN A 16 -13.95 -5.77 -19.59
N ASN A 17 -12.99 -6.09 -18.72
CA ASN A 17 -12.66 -7.44 -18.31
C ASN A 17 -13.40 -7.79 -17.01
N LYS A 18 -14.23 -8.84 -17.05
CA LYS A 18 -15.00 -9.34 -15.89
C LYS A 18 -14.12 -9.60 -14.67
N ARG A 19 -12.89 -10.11 -14.87
CA ARG A 19 -11.96 -10.40 -13.75
C ARG A 19 -11.52 -9.14 -13.00
N ARG A 20 -11.33 -8.03 -13.73
CA ARG A 20 -10.94 -6.75 -13.14
C ARG A 20 -12.11 -6.14 -12.35
N GLN A 21 -13.32 -6.21 -12.90
CA GLN A 21 -14.52 -5.78 -12.19
C GLN A 21 -14.71 -6.56 -10.89
N GLN A 22 -14.55 -7.89 -10.93
CA GLN A 22 -14.62 -8.74 -9.75
C GLN A 22 -13.54 -8.40 -8.71
N LEU A 23 -12.32 -8.10 -9.16
CA LEU A 23 -11.24 -7.65 -8.27
C LEU A 23 -11.57 -6.31 -7.59
N GLU A 24 -12.01 -5.30 -8.34
CA GLU A 24 -12.40 -4.00 -7.78
C GLU A 24 -13.61 -4.11 -6.85
N GLU A 25 -14.60 -4.94 -7.17
CA GLU A 25 -15.72 -5.23 -6.28
C GLU A 25 -15.27 -5.85 -4.96
N ASN A 26 -14.36 -6.83 -5.02
CA ASN A 26 -13.80 -7.45 -3.82
C ASN A 26 -13.01 -6.44 -2.99
N LEU A 27 -12.19 -5.60 -3.63
CA LEU A 27 -11.44 -4.55 -2.93
C LEU A 27 -12.38 -3.54 -2.29
N ARG A 28 -13.42 -3.07 -2.99
CA ARG A 28 -14.45 -2.20 -2.41
C ARG A 28 -15.12 -2.82 -1.18
N LYS A 29 -15.47 -4.11 -1.23
CA LYS A 29 -16.06 -4.83 -0.07
C LYS A 29 -15.09 -4.89 1.11
N ILE A 30 -13.82 -5.22 0.86
CA ILE A 30 -12.79 -5.27 1.91
C ILE A 30 -12.62 -3.89 2.56
N PHE A 31 -12.48 -2.83 1.76
CA PHE A 31 -12.29 -1.48 2.28
C PHE A 31 -13.55 -0.90 2.94
N ALA A 32 -14.75 -1.29 2.51
CA ALA A 32 -15.99 -0.98 3.22
C ALA A 32 -15.99 -1.60 4.63
N ASN A 33 -15.61 -2.88 4.75
CA ASN A 33 -15.51 -3.54 6.06
C ASN A 33 -14.47 -2.87 6.96
N ILE A 34 -13.28 -2.55 6.42
CA ILE A 34 -12.24 -1.82 7.16
C ILE A 34 -12.77 -0.46 7.63
N TYR A 35 -13.44 0.28 6.75
CA TYR A 35 -14.02 1.58 7.05
C TYR A 35 -15.07 1.51 8.18
N GLU A 36 -15.90 0.46 8.20
CA GLU A 36 -16.84 0.23 9.30
C GLU A 36 -16.14 -0.12 10.62
N GLU A 37 -15.09 -0.94 10.60
CA GLU A 37 -14.29 -1.26 11.79
C GLU A 37 -13.56 -0.02 12.36
N LEU A 38 -13.22 0.96 11.53
CA LEU A 38 -12.66 2.24 12.00
C LEU A 38 -13.64 3.04 12.88
N SER A 39 -14.95 2.76 12.83
CA SER A 39 -15.93 3.34 13.76
C SER A 39 -15.72 2.86 15.19
N ARG A 40 -15.17 1.66 15.37
CA ARG A 40 -14.98 1.01 16.67
C ARG A 40 -13.69 1.44 17.36
N THR A 41 -12.81 2.13 16.66
CA THR A 41 -11.52 2.60 17.21
C THR A 41 -11.62 4.08 17.58
N PRO A 42 -11.59 4.43 18.88
CA PRO A 42 -11.56 5.81 19.31
C PRO A 42 -10.29 6.51 18.81
N THR A 43 -10.40 7.75 18.36
CA THR A 43 -9.20 8.58 18.19
C THR A 43 -8.63 8.94 19.57
N LYS A 44 -7.32 9.19 19.67
CA LYS A 44 -6.62 9.51 20.94
C LYS A 44 -7.26 10.64 21.76
N ASN A 45 -8.10 11.47 21.13
CA ASN A 45 -8.74 12.63 21.76
C ASN A 45 -10.27 12.47 21.92
N GLY A 46 -10.85 11.29 21.66
CA GLY A 46 -12.26 10.98 21.91
C GLY A 46 -13.29 11.78 21.10
N GLN A 47 -12.87 12.67 20.20
CA GLN A 47 -13.75 13.65 19.55
C GLN A 47 -14.38 13.18 18.23
N LYS A 48 -13.75 12.24 17.52
CA LYS A 48 -14.20 11.72 16.21
C LYS A 48 -13.80 10.26 16.05
N SER A 49 -14.59 9.50 15.31
CA SER A 49 -14.20 8.14 14.90
C SER A 49 -13.09 8.25 13.84
N ALA A 50 -12.16 7.30 13.76
CA ALA A 50 -11.15 7.29 12.69
C ALA A 50 -11.80 7.25 11.29
N LYS A 51 -13.04 6.76 11.24
CA LYS A 51 -13.94 6.76 10.08
C LYS A 51 -14.24 8.17 9.54
N ASP A 52 -14.40 9.18 10.41
CA ASP A 52 -14.72 10.56 9.98
C ASP A 52 -13.66 11.18 9.08
N ARG A 53 -12.39 10.74 9.19
CA ARG A 53 -11.29 11.14 8.30
C ARG A 53 -11.52 10.72 6.84
N TYR A 54 -12.29 9.66 6.61
CA TYR A 54 -12.47 9.05 5.29
C TYR A 54 -13.90 9.14 4.73
N GLY A 55 -14.83 9.78 5.45
CA GLY A 55 -16.27 9.66 5.18
C GLY A 55 -16.81 10.26 3.88
N GLN A 56 -15.98 10.96 3.10
CA GLN A 56 -16.37 11.50 1.79
C GLN A 56 -15.93 10.64 0.59
N ASP A 57 -15.19 9.55 0.82
CA ASP A 57 -14.56 8.78 -0.26
C ASP A 57 -15.32 7.50 -0.65
N SER A 58 -16.47 7.24 -0.04
CA SER A 58 -17.35 6.10 -0.39
C SER A 58 -17.88 6.23 -1.83
N PRO A 59 -18.02 5.12 -2.58
CA PRO A 59 -17.77 3.72 -2.21
C PRO A 59 -16.36 3.23 -2.58
N ASN A 60 -15.47 4.12 -3.05
CA ASN A 60 -14.17 3.73 -3.58
C ASN A 60 -13.04 3.78 -2.55
N PHE A 61 -13.24 4.50 -1.45
CA PHE A 61 -12.34 4.59 -0.30
C PHE A 61 -10.91 5.00 -0.67
N TYR A 62 -10.72 5.90 -1.65
CA TYR A 62 -9.40 6.19 -2.21
C TYR A 62 -8.37 6.65 -1.17
N LYS A 63 -8.71 7.60 -0.29
CA LYS A 63 -7.84 8.04 0.82
C LYS A 63 -7.49 6.90 1.77
N LEU A 64 -8.46 6.06 2.11
CA LEU A 64 -8.23 4.91 2.99
C LEU A 64 -7.30 3.89 2.31
N ARG A 65 -7.46 3.66 1.00
CA ARG A 65 -6.60 2.76 0.21
C ARG A 65 -5.17 3.30 0.10
N GLU A 66 -4.99 4.61 -0.08
CA GLU A 66 -3.67 5.28 -0.07
C GLU A 66 -2.97 5.18 1.28
N ASP A 67 -3.68 5.50 2.36
CA ASP A 67 -3.13 5.46 3.71
C ASP A 67 -2.79 4.02 4.11
N TRP A 68 -3.66 3.06 3.75
CA TRP A 68 -3.40 1.63 3.95
C TRP A 68 -2.17 1.16 3.16
N TRP A 69 -2.05 1.54 1.88
CA TRP A 69 -0.88 1.19 1.08
C TRP A 69 0.39 1.78 1.68
N THR A 70 0.36 3.04 2.10
CA THR A 70 1.50 3.72 2.73
C THR A 70 1.93 3.04 4.02
N ALA A 71 0.97 2.60 4.84
CA ALA A 71 1.26 1.88 6.09
C ALA A 71 1.84 0.47 5.85
N ASN A 72 1.46 -0.21 4.76
CA ASN A 72 1.79 -1.62 4.54
C ASN A 72 2.83 -1.87 3.43
N ARG A 73 3.24 -0.85 2.66
CA ARG A 73 4.11 -1.00 1.48
C ARG A 73 5.45 -1.68 1.78
N SER A 74 6.05 -1.41 2.94
CA SER A 74 7.33 -2.04 3.33
C SER A 74 7.14 -3.53 3.57
N THR A 75 6.08 -3.92 4.28
CA THR A 75 5.73 -5.33 4.50
C THR A 75 5.41 -6.06 3.20
N VAL A 76 4.65 -5.43 2.30
CA VAL A 76 4.35 -5.98 0.97
C VAL A 76 5.64 -6.16 0.17
N TRP A 77 6.54 -5.17 0.17
CA TRP A 77 7.83 -5.29 -0.51
C TRP A 77 8.68 -6.42 0.06
N LYS A 78 8.77 -6.54 1.38
CA LYS A 78 9.48 -7.64 2.05
C LYS A 78 8.93 -9.02 1.63
N ALA A 79 7.63 -9.14 1.41
CA ALA A 79 7.03 -10.36 0.89
C ALA A 79 7.43 -10.62 -0.59
N ILE A 80 7.43 -9.57 -1.42
CA ILE A 80 7.86 -9.66 -2.83
C ILE A 80 9.32 -10.10 -2.95
N THR A 81 10.20 -9.58 -2.08
CA THR A 81 11.63 -9.87 -2.13
C THR A 81 12.07 -11.07 -1.29
N CYS A 82 11.13 -11.78 -0.68
CA CYS A 82 11.43 -12.89 0.24
C CYS A 82 12.26 -14.00 -0.43
N GLY A 83 11.95 -14.32 -1.70
CA GLY A 83 12.63 -15.35 -2.49
C GLY A 83 13.79 -14.84 -3.34
N THR A 84 14.20 -13.58 -3.18
CA THR A 84 15.30 -13.01 -3.96
C THR A 84 16.65 -13.55 -3.49
N HIS A 85 17.58 -13.79 -4.42
CA HIS A 85 18.93 -14.23 -4.10
C HIS A 85 19.68 -13.21 -3.24
N ASP A 86 20.62 -13.70 -2.45
CA ASP A 86 21.49 -12.84 -1.64
C ASP A 86 22.32 -11.92 -2.54
N GLY A 87 22.45 -10.66 -2.16
CA GLY A 87 23.13 -9.63 -2.94
C GLY A 87 22.32 -9.04 -4.10
N ALA A 88 21.06 -9.43 -4.29
CA ALA A 88 20.20 -8.78 -5.27
C ALA A 88 19.97 -7.32 -4.90
N SER A 89 20.27 -6.44 -5.85
CA SER A 89 20.23 -5.00 -5.66
C SER A 89 19.11 -4.34 -6.44
N TYR A 90 18.40 -3.40 -5.81
CA TYR A 90 17.62 -2.43 -6.56
C TYR A 90 18.57 -1.39 -7.15
N PHE A 91 18.56 -1.24 -8.47
CA PHE A 91 19.57 -0.47 -9.20
C PHE A 91 19.45 1.06 -8.99
N ARG A 92 18.29 1.54 -8.53
CA ARG A 92 18.10 2.94 -8.17
C ARG A 92 18.66 3.17 -6.77
N ALA A 93 19.31 4.33 -6.57
CA ALA A 93 19.63 4.78 -5.23
C ALA A 93 18.31 5.08 -4.50
N THR A 94 17.98 4.27 -3.51
CA THR A 94 16.76 4.41 -2.71
C THR A 94 17.02 4.40 -1.21
N CYS A 95 18.22 4.02 -0.81
CA CYS A 95 18.65 4.14 0.58
C CYS A 95 19.18 5.55 0.85
N SER A 96 19.09 5.98 2.10
CA SER A 96 19.85 7.14 2.57
C SER A 96 21.16 6.62 3.14
N ASP A 97 22.17 6.46 2.29
CA ASP A 97 23.56 6.54 2.74
C ASP A 97 24.09 7.89 2.26
N GLY A 98 24.91 8.57 3.06
CA GLY A 98 25.40 9.92 2.74
C GLY A 98 26.32 9.99 1.51
N GLN A 99 26.26 9.01 0.60
CA GLN A 99 27.05 8.87 -0.60
C GLN A 99 26.14 8.56 -1.81
N SER A 100 26.62 8.82 -3.02
CA SER A 100 25.87 8.63 -4.27
C SER A 100 25.70 7.15 -4.69
N GLY A 101 25.80 6.21 -3.75
CA GLY A 101 25.88 4.75 -4.00
C GLY A 101 24.82 3.92 -3.27
N ALA A 102 23.83 4.57 -2.66
CA ALA A 102 22.83 4.03 -1.76
C ALA A 102 21.79 3.09 -2.39
N GLN A 103 22.27 2.02 -3.02
CA GLN A 103 21.44 0.98 -3.58
C GLN A 103 21.00 -0.01 -2.49
N ALA A 104 19.76 -0.46 -2.60
CA ALA A 104 19.19 -1.48 -1.74
C ALA A 104 19.75 -2.86 -2.13
N LYS A 105 20.85 -3.29 -1.52
CA LYS A 105 21.66 -4.48 -1.93
C LYS A 105 21.31 -5.79 -1.21
N ASN A 106 20.56 -5.71 -0.11
CA ASN A 106 20.18 -6.88 0.68
C ASN A 106 18.75 -7.26 0.33
N LYS A 107 18.56 -8.15 -0.67
CA LYS A 107 17.24 -8.55 -1.17
C LYS A 107 16.41 -7.37 -1.66
N CYS A 108 17.05 -6.46 -2.41
CA CYS A 108 16.42 -5.24 -2.90
C CYS A 108 15.84 -4.35 -1.77
N THR A 109 16.37 -4.44 -0.55
CA THR A 109 16.01 -3.57 0.60
C THR A 109 17.24 -2.87 1.18
N CYS A 110 16.99 -1.70 1.79
CA CYS A 110 17.97 -0.96 2.58
C CYS A 110 18.21 -1.64 3.92
N ASN A 111 19.34 -1.34 4.57
CA ASN A 111 19.70 -1.96 5.85
C ASN A 111 18.71 -1.64 6.98
N ASN A 112 17.97 -0.54 6.87
CA ASN A 112 16.91 -0.15 7.80
C ASN A 112 15.53 -0.76 7.45
N GLY A 113 15.45 -1.58 6.40
CA GLY A 113 14.19 -2.16 5.90
C GLY A 113 13.37 -1.25 4.99
N ASP A 114 13.88 -0.06 4.67
CA ASP A 114 13.29 0.83 3.67
C ASP A 114 13.58 0.36 2.24
N VAL A 115 12.87 0.98 1.29
CA VAL A 115 12.80 0.59 -0.13
C VAL A 115 12.78 1.77 -1.06
#